data_AF-A0A948FEE5-F1
#
_entry.id   AF-A0A948FEE5-F1
#
_cell.length_a   1.000
_cell.length_b   1.000
_cell.length_c   1.000
_cell.angle_alpha   90.00
_cell.angle_beta   90.00
_cell.angle_gamma   90.00
#
_symmetry.space_group_name_H-M   'P 1'
#
loop_
_entity.id
_entity.type
_entity.pdbx_description
1 polymer ?
#
loop_
_entity_poly.entity_id
_entity_poly.type
_entity_poly.pdbx_seq_one_letter_code
_entity_poly.pdbx_strand_id
1 'polypeptide(L)'
;MTTPGPPKPLSMIRDFHLADWFTLANAVCGIGAIFSTMTYLQTSNIIHVYFACALVFAALVFDVLDGRIARWRQVASVMGRELDSLADVISFGVAPAIIAYGCGMQGLYDRIVLAYFVACGVSRLARYNVTAETLSEGGDKVKYFEGTPIPTSLLLVLLMAFAASFGAVHQDLWFGYVKFAGFRLHPLVLSFALSGSLMISRVRIPKL
;
A
#
# COMPACT_ATOMS: atom_id res chain seq x y z
N MET A 1 14.42 -21.76 -41.10
CA MET A 1 13.52 -20.86 -40.35
C MET A 1 12.57 -21.74 -39.55
N THR A 2 12.85 -21.96 -38.27
CA THR A 2 11.98 -22.73 -37.36
C THR A 2 10.89 -21.79 -36.84
N THR A 3 9.63 -22.05 -37.18
CA THR A 3 8.48 -21.33 -36.62
C THR A 3 8.42 -21.56 -35.10
N PRO A 4 8.19 -20.51 -34.29
CA PRO A 4 7.98 -20.70 -32.86
C PRO A 4 6.66 -21.45 -32.66
N GLY A 5 6.70 -22.57 -31.94
CA GLY A 5 5.52 -23.36 -31.60
C GLY A 5 4.52 -22.54 -30.76
N PRO A 6 3.24 -22.96 -30.71
CA PRO A 6 2.20 -22.22 -30.00
C PRO A 6 2.57 -22.05 -28.52
N PRO A 7 2.36 -20.85 -27.92
CA PRO A 7 2.66 -20.61 -26.52
C PRO A 7 1.87 -21.60 -25.66
N LYS A 8 2.57 -22.37 -24.82
CA LYS A 8 1.92 -23.32 -23.91
C LYS A 8 1.07 -22.52 -22.89
N PRO A 9 -0.20 -22.92 -22.64
CA PRO A 9 -1.16 -22.11 -21.89
C PRO A 9 -0.77 -21.86 -20.42
N LEU A 10 0.18 -22.63 -19.87
CA LEU A 10 0.65 -22.54 -18.48
C LEU A 10 2.13 -22.12 -18.37
N SER A 11 2.72 -21.55 -19.43
CA SER A 11 4.12 -21.10 -19.40
C SER A 11 4.37 -20.01 -18.36
N MET A 12 3.41 -19.09 -18.16
CA MET A 12 3.52 -17.99 -17.20
C MET A 12 3.62 -18.46 -15.74
N ILE A 13 2.96 -19.55 -15.36
CA ILE A 13 3.01 -20.12 -13.99
C ILE A 13 4.34 -20.85 -13.73
N ARG A 14 5.03 -21.30 -14.78
CA ARG A 14 6.23 -22.11 -14.67
C ARG A 14 7.52 -21.30 -14.50
N ASP A 15 7.44 -20.00 -14.78
CA ASP A 15 8.52 -19.03 -14.55
C ASP A 15 8.38 -18.31 -13.19
N PHE A 16 7.40 -18.70 -12.35
CA PHE A 16 7.27 -18.15 -11.00
C PHE A 16 8.46 -18.56 -10.15
N HIS A 17 9.28 -17.57 -9.82
CA HIS A 17 10.29 -17.72 -8.81
C HIS A 17 9.64 -17.71 -7.43
N LEU A 18 10.36 -18.24 -6.44
CA LEU A 18 9.90 -18.33 -5.06
C LEU A 18 9.56 -16.95 -4.47
N ALA A 19 10.17 -15.86 -4.97
CA ALA A 19 9.85 -14.49 -4.62
C ALA A 19 8.44 -14.06 -5.09
N ASP A 20 8.04 -14.42 -6.30
CA ASP A 20 6.74 -14.05 -6.87
C ASP A 20 5.56 -14.63 -6.06
N TRP A 21 5.75 -15.81 -5.46
CA TRP A 21 4.77 -16.40 -4.54
C TRP A 21 4.59 -15.60 -3.25
N PHE A 22 5.68 -15.02 -2.72
CA PHE A 22 5.60 -14.16 -1.55
C PHE A 22 4.98 -12.81 -1.88
N THR A 23 5.27 -12.26 -3.05
CA THR A 23 4.59 -11.04 -3.55
C THR A 23 3.09 -11.27 -3.76
N LEU A 24 2.69 -12.43 -4.29
CA LEU A 24 1.28 -12.81 -4.34
C LEU A 24 0.67 -12.95 -2.93
N ALA A 25 1.42 -13.47 -1.96
CA ALA A 25 0.96 -13.54 -0.57
C ALA A 25 0.75 -12.13 0.03
N ASN A 26 1.65 -11.18 -0.26
CA ASN A 26 1.47 -9.76 0.07
C ASN A 26 0.14 -9.24 -0.51
N ALA A 27 -0.09 -9.41 -1.81
CA ALA A 27 -1.33 -8.98 -2.46
C ALA A 27 -2.59 -9.63 -1.86
N VAL A 28 -2.53 -10.94 -1.53
CA VAL A 28 -3.63 -11.67 -0.88
C VAL A 28 -3.91 -11.10 0.52
N CYS A 29 -2.88 -10.73 1.28
CA CYS A 29 -3.05 -10.05 2.56
C CYS A 29 -3.72 -8.68 2.41
N GLY A 30 -3.31 -7.88 1.42
CA GLY A 30 -3.92 -6.59 1.12
C GLY A 30 -5.42 -6.71 0.76
N ILE A 31 -5.76 -7.65 -0.12
CA ILE A 31 -7.16 -7.95 -0.48
C ILE A 31 -7.93 -8.48 0.74
N GLY A 32 -7.32 -9.36 1.54
CA GLY A 32 -7.90 -9.87 2.77
C GLY A 32 -8.24 -8.76 3.76
N ALA A 33 -7.38 -7.73 3.87
CA ALA A 33 -7.64 -6.56 4.71
C ALA A 33 -8.85 -5.75 4.21
N ILE A 34 -8.99 -5.60 2.89
CA ILE A 34 -10.16 -4.97 2.26
C ILE A 34 -11.43 -5.76 2.58
N PHE A 35 -11.43 -7.08 2.38
CA PHE A 35 -12.59 -7.93 2.71
C PHE A 35 -12.95 -7.87 4.19
N SER A 36 -11.96 -7.93 5.08
CA SER A 36 -12.20 -7.80 6.52
C SER A 36 -12.84 -6.45 6.84
N THR A 37 -12.38 -5.36 6.21
CA THR A 37 -12.99 -4.03 6.39
C THR A 37 -14.42 -3.97 5.85
N MET A 38 -14.71 -4.62 4.72
CA MET A 38 -16.08 -4.73 4.20
C MET A 38 -16.99 -5.52 5.16
N THR A 39 -16.49 -6.62 5.73
CA THR A 39 -17.21 -7.37 6.76
C THR A 39 -17.44 -6.52 8.01
N TYR A 40 -16.48 -5.68 8.41
CA TYR A 40 -16.68 -4.72 9.48
C TYR A 40 -17.83 -3.76 9.18
N LEU A 41 -17.91 -3.19 7.98
CA LEU A 41 -19.00 -2.30 7.59
C LEU A 41 -20.38 -2.98 7.65
N GLN A 42 -20.45 -4.29 7.40
CA GLN A 42 -21.71 -5.04 7.45
C GLN A 42 -22.09 -5.49 8.87
N THR A 43 -21.11 -5.95 9.65
CA THR A 43 -21.34 -6.59 10.96
C THR A 43 -21.17 -5.64 12.13
N SER A 44 -20.50 -4.50 11.92
CA SER A 44 -20.02 -3.57 12.95
C SER A 44 -19.15 -4.21 14.04
N ASN A 45 -18.61 -5.41 13.81
CA ASN A 45 -17.75 -6.10 14.77
C ASN A 45 -16.30 -5.65 14.61
N ILE A 46 -15.80 -4.94 15.62
CA ILE A 46 -14.46 -4.31 15.62
C ILE A 46 -13.30 -5.30 15.46
N ILE A 47 -13.53 -6.59 15.75
CA ILE A 47 -12.56 -7.66 15.52
C ILE A 47 -12.08 -7.64 14.06
N HIS A 48 -12.96 -7.34 13.11
CA HIS A 48 -12.62 -7.26 11.70
C HIS A 48 -11.70 -6.09 11.36
N VAL A 49 -11.71 -5.00 12.13
CA VAL A 49 -10.74 -3.90 11.96
C VAL A 49 -9.35 -4.36 12.42
N TYR A 50 -9.25 -5.09 13.53
CA TYR A 50 -7.99 -5.66 13.98
C TYR A 50 -7.43 -6.68 13.00
N PHE A 51 -8.28 -7.56 12.46
CA PHE A 51 -7.87 -8.49 11.40
C PHE A 51 -7.38 -7.76 10.15
N ALA A 52 -8.08 -6.71 9.71
CA ALA A 52 -7.65 -5.91 8.56
C ALA A 52 -6.27 -5.29 8.80
N CYS A 53 -6.06 -4.68 9.98
CA CYS A 53 -4.78 -4.09 10.33
C CYS A 53 -3.67 -5.16 10.41
N ALA A 54 -3.94 -6.30 11.05
CA ALA A 54 -3.00 -7.41 11.17
C ALA A 54 -2.60 -7.98 9.80
N LEU A 55 -3.54 -8.04 8.84
CA LEU A 55 -3.26 -8.48 7.48
C LEU A 55 -2.35 -7.50 6.73
N VAL A 56 -2.52 -6.18 6.90
CA VAL A 56 -1.57 -5.20 6.33
C VAL A 56 -0.17 -5.36 6.94
N PHE A 57 -0.07 -5.68 8.23
CA PHE A 57 1.21 -6.02 8.86
C PHE A 57 1.81 -7.32 8.31
N ALA A 58 1.01 -8.35 8.11
CA ALA A 58 1.46 -9.59 7.48
C ALA A 58 1.95 -9.34 6.04
N ALA A 59 1.26 -8.48 5.29
CA ALA A 59 1.64 -8.06 3.95
C ALA A 59 3.06 -7.47 3.91
N LEU A 60 3.40 -6.61 4.89
CA LEU A 60 4.75 -6.07 5.08
C LEU A 60 5.80 -7.14 5.35
N VAL A 61 5.46 -8.15 6.16
CA VAL A 61 6.40 -9.25 6.41
C VAL A 61 6.68 -10.01 5.12
N PHE A 62 5.66 -10.24 4.27
CA PHE A 62 5.85 -10.91 2.99
C PHE A 62 6.65 -10.08 1.98
N ASP A 63 6.40 -8.78 1.89
CA ASP A 63 7.18 -7.82 1.09
C ASP A 63 8.67 -7.79 1.51
N VAL A 64 8.94 -7.71 2.81
CA VAL A 64 10.35 -7.73 3.28
C VAL A 64 11.03 -9.08 2.97
N LEU A 65 10.27 -10.17 2.99
CA LEU A 65 10.79 -11.51 2.68
C LEU A 65 11.04 -11.69 1.18
N ASP A 66 10.13 -11.26 0.30
CA ASP A 66 10.33 -11.39 -1.15
C ASP A 66 11.55 -10.58 -1.62
N GLY A 67 11.75 -9.36 -1.11
CA GLY A 67 12.87 -8.52 -1.44
C GLY A 67 14.20 -9.09 -0.93
N ARG A 68 14.20 -9.79 0.21
CA ARG A 68 15.39 -10.53 0.70
C ARG A 68 15.68 -11.73 -0.18
N ILE A 69 14.67 -12.49 -0.58
CA ILE A 69 14.82 -13.69 -1.42
C ILE A 69 15.30 -13.32 -2.82
N ALA A 70 14.75 -12.26 -3.42
CA ALA A 70 15.18 -11.74 -4.72
C ALA A 70 16.66 -11.32 -4.69
N ARG A 71 17.09 -10.59 -3.65
CA ARG A 71 18.52 -10.22 -3.47
C ARG A 71 19.43 -11.43 -3.28
N TRP A 72 19.00 -12.42 -2.48
CA TRP A 72 19.78 -13.64 -2.26
C TRP A 72 19.94 -14.48 -3.51
N ARG A 73 18.93 -14.51 -4.38
CA ARG A 73 18.97 -15.28 -5.63
C ARG A 73 19.72 -14.57 -6.76
N GLN A 74 20.08 -13.29 -6.61
CA GLN A 74 20.71 -12.45 -7.66
C GLN A 74 19.94 -12.47 -9.00
N VAL A 75 18.65 -12.83 -8.96
CA VAL A 75 17.75 -12.88 -10.11
C VAL A 75 16.63 -11.90 -9.79
N ALA A 76 16.77 -10.68 -10.30
CA ALA A 76 15.70 -9.70 -10.32
C ALA A 76 15.04 -9.76 -11.70
N SER A 77 13.85 -10.35 -11.78
CA SER A 77 13.05 -10.34 -13.00
C SER A 77 12.28 -9.02 -13.12
N VAL A 78 12.21 -8.45 -14.33
CA VAL A 78 11.38 -7.27 -14.62
C VAL A 78 9.91 -7.53 -14.27
N MET A 79 9.42 -8.75 -14.55
CA MET A 79 8.05 -9.15 -14.23
C MET A 79 7.79 -9.18 -12.72
N GLY A 80 8.71 -9.75 -11.93
CA GLY A 80 8.57 -9.83 -10.47
C GLY A 80 8.57 -8.45 -9.83
N ARG A 81 9.34 -7.50 -10.38
CA ARG A 81 9.35 -6.11 -9.93
C ARG A 81 8.02 -5.38 -10.18
N GLU A 82 7.42 -5.58 -11.34
CA GLU A 82 6.10 -4.99 -11.64
C GLU A 82 5.01 -5.62 -10.75
N LEU A 83 5.09 -6.94 -10.51
CA LEU A 83 4.19 -7.64 -9.60
C LEU A 83 4.29 -7.08 -8.16
N ASP A 84 5.51 -6.84 -7.69
CA ASP A 84 5.82 -6.25 -6.38
C ASP A 84 5.18 -4.88 -6.20
N SER A 85 5.36 -4.01 -7.20
CA SER A 85 4.76 -2.68 -7.18
C SER A 85 3.23 -2.70 -7.18
N LEU A 86 2.61 -3.64 -7.91
CA LEU A 86 1.16 -3.81 -7.91
C LEU A 86 0.65 -4.32 -6.54
N ALA A 87 1.35 -5.29 -5.95
CA ALA A 87 1.03 -5.80 -4.61
C ALA A 87 1.14 -4.70 -3.55
N ASP A 88 2.19 -3.89 -3.60
CA ASP A 88 2.42 -2.76 -2.71
C ASP A 88 1.33 -1.69 -2.79
N VAL A 89 0.87 -1.35 -4.00
CA VAL A 89 -0.26 -0.42 -4.17
C VAL A 89 -1.49 -0.94 -3.43
N ILE A 90 -1.78 -2.23 -3.54
CA ILE A 90 -2.96 -2.84 -2.91
C ILE A 90 -2.80 -2.85 -1.38
N SER A 91 -1.68 -3.35 -0.87
CA SER A 91 -1.46 -3.59 0.55
C SER A 91 -1.15 -2.32 1.35
N PHE A 92 -0.42 -1.36 0.77
CA PHE A 92 0.03 -0.16 1.48
C PHE A 92 -0.60 1.15 0.99
N GLY A 93 -1.25 1.13 -0.18
CA GLY A 93 -2.03 2.26 -0.67
C GLY A 93 -3.53 2.06 -0.43
N VAL A 94 -4.11 1.06 -1.08
CA VAL A 94 -5.56 0.85 -1.10
C VAL A 94 -6.08 0.34 0.25
N ALA A 95 -5.48 -0.70 0.82
CA ALA A 95 -5.99 -1.29 2.06
C ALA A 95 -6.05 -0.29 3.23
N PRO A 96 -5.03 0.55 3.52
CA PRO A 96 -5.12 1.57 4.57
C PRO A 96 -6.21 2.61 4.31
N ALA A 97 -6.41 3.02 3.05
CA ALA A 97 -7.45 3.97 2.69
C ALA A 97 -8.86 3.38 2.91
N ILE A 98 -9.03 2.09 2.59
CA ILE A 98 -10.29 1.38 2.83
C ILE A 98 -10.53 1.18 4.33
N ILE A 99 -9.52 0.82 5.12
CA ILE A 99 -9.63 0.71 6.59
C ILE A 99 -10.12 2.03 7.19
N ALA A 100 -9.52 3.16 6.80
CA ALA A 100 -9.95 4.50 7.23
C ALA A 100 -11.40 4.81 6.84
N TYR A 101 -11.79 4.51 5.61
CA TYR A 101 -13.18 4.63 5.17
C TYR A 101 -14.13 3.76 6.01
N GLY A 102 -13.73 2.52 6.28
CA GLY A 102 -14.43 1.57 7.14
C GLY A 102 -14.61 2.10 8.55
N CYS A 103 -13.60 2.76 9.09
CA CYS A 103 -13.61 3.34 10.43
C CYS A 103 -14.50 4.58 10.58
N GLY A 104 -15.12 5.10 9.51
CA GLY A 104 -16.11 6.18 9.60
C GLY A 104 -15.79 7.42 8.75
N MET A 105 -14.65 7.44 8.06
CA MET A 105 -14.24 8.56 7.21
C MET A 105 -14.95 8.49 5.84
N GLN A 106 -16.29 8.56 5.89
CA GLN A 106 -17.17 8.28 4.75
C GLN A 106 -17.69 9.54 4.05
N GLY A 107 -17.33 10.74 4.53
CA GLY A 107 -17.73 12.02 3.96
C GLY A 107 -17.20 12.21 2.53
N LEU A 108 -17.82 13.12 1.77
CA LEU A 108 -17.41 13.38 0.38
C LEU A 108 -15.94 13.83 0.31
N TYR A 109 -15.54 14.77 1.18
CA TYR A 109 -14.16 15.22 1.25
C TYR A 109 -13.21 14.14 1.74
N ASP A 110 -13.65 13.29 2.67
CA ASP A 110 -12.84 12.17 3.15
C ASP A 110 -12.49 11.24 1.99
N ARG A 111 -13.47 10.88 1.17
CA ARG A 111 -13.27 10.03 -0.03
C ARG A 111 -12.29 10.65 -1.02
N ILE A 112 -12.39 11.97 -1.25
CA ILE A 112 -11.47 12.68 -2.14
C ILE A 112 -10.04 12.61 -1.60
N VAL A 113 -9.86 12.83 -0.30
CA VAL A 113 -8.53 12.78 0.32
C VAL A 113 -7.96 11.36 0.36
N LEU A 114 -8.78 10.36 0.66
CA LEU A 114 -8.36 8.95 0.63
C LEU A 114 -7.98 8.53 -0.80
N ALA A 115 -8.74 8.95 -1.82
CA ALA A 115 -8.39 8.73 -3.22
C ALA A 115 -7.08 9.43 -3.60
N TYR A 116 -6.88 10.66 -3.14
CA TYR A 116 -5.61 11.39 -3.32
C TYR A 116 -4.44 10.63 -2.68
N PHE A 117 -4.59 10.10 -1.46
CA PHE A 117 -3.57 9.29 -0.80
C PHE A 117 -3.18 8.05 -1.64
N VAL A 118 -4.16 7.32 -2.17
CA VAL A 118 -3.90 6.17 -3.05
C VAL A 118 -3.17 6.61 -4.32
N ALA A 119 -3.62 7.70 -4.97
CA ALA A 119 -2.98 8.24 -6.16
C ALA A 119 -1.51 8.67 -5.90
N CYS A 120 -1.22 9.19 -4.70
CA CYS A 120 0.14 9.49 -4.27
C CYS A 120 1.00 8.23 -4.15
N GLY A 121 0.47 7.16 -3.54
CA GLY A 121 1.14 5.88 -3.43
C GLY A 121 1.49 5.28 -4.79
N VAL A 122 0.51 5.25 -5.72
CA VAL A 122 0.72 4.77 -7.10
C VAL A 122 1.79 5.59 -7.81
N SER A 123 1.71 6.92 -7.73
CA SER A 123 2.67 7.81 -8.40
C SER A 123 4.11 7.64 -7.88
N ARG A 124 4.27 7.37 -6.58
CA ARG A 124 5.57 7.08 -5.97
C ARG A 124 6.16 5.77 -6.49
N LEU A 125 5.38 4.69 -6.51
CA LEU A 125 5.83 3.37 -6.96
C LEU A 125 6.18 3.39 -8.45
N ALA A 126 5.34 4.03 -9.28
CA ALA A 126 5.63 4.22 -10.71
C ALA A 126 6.95 4.97 -10.95
N ARG A 127 7.23 6.03 -10.18
CA ARG A 127 8.51 6.77 -10.27
C ARG A 127 9.69 5.90 -9.85
N TYR A 128 9.55 5.09 -8.81
CA TYR A 128 10.57 4.17 -8.36
C TYR A 128 10.91 3.12 -9.43
N ASN A 129 9.88 2.59 -10.12
CA ASN A 129 10.05 1.64 -11.23
C ASN A 129 10.88 2.22 -12.37
N VAL A 130 10.48 3.38 -12.90
CA VAL A 130 11.20 4.09 -13.95
C VAL A 130 12.63 4.45 -13.55
N THR A 131 12.85 4.87 -12.30
CA THR A 131 14.19 5.27 -11.81
C THR A 131 15.16 4.09 -11.78
N ALA A 132 14.72 2.88 -11.41
CA ALA A 132 15.64 1.73 -11.43
C ALA A 132 15.76 1.03 -12.79
N GLU A 133 14.85 1.27 -13.74
CA GLU A 133 15.11 0.92 -15.15
C GLU A 133 16.23 1.79 -15.73
N THR A 134 16.16 3.11 -15.55
CA THR A 134 17.21 4.05 -16.03
C THR A 134 18.59 3.79 -15.41
N LEU A 135 18.67 3.39 -14.14
CA LEU A 135 19.91 2.94 -13.48
C LEU A 135 20.50 1.65 -14.07
N SER A 136 19.68 0.82 -14.71
CA SER A 136 20.13 -0.45 -15.30
C SER A 136 20.73 -0.26 -16.70
N GLU A 137 20.44 0.87 -17.37
CA GLU A 137 20.88 1.14 -18.75
C GLU A 137 22.12 2.07 -18.89
N GLY A 138 22.55 2.77 -17.84
CA GLY A 138 23.72 3.66 -17.94
C GLY A 138 24.23 4.14 -16.58
N GLY A 139 25.52 3.94 -16.32
CA GLY A 139 26.12 4.10 -15.00
C GLY A 139 26.01 5.49 -14.38
N ASP A 140 25.50 5.55 -13.15
CA ASP A 140 26.22 6.08 -12.00
C ASP A 140 25.44 5.74 -10.71
N LYS A 141 26.14 5.49 -9.61
CA LYS A 141 25.53 5.13 -8.32
C LYS A 141 24.73 6.30 -7.77
N VAL A 142 23.40 6.32 -7.94
CA VAL A 142 22.54 7.36 -7.34
C VAL A 142 22.52 7.18 -5.82
N LYS A 143 23.21 8.11 -5.14
CA LYS A 143 23.47 8.18 -3.69
C LYS A 143 22.27 8.65 -2.84
N TYR A 144 21.06 8.67 -3.38
CA TYR A 144 19.90 9.27 -2.70
C TYR A 144 18.69 8.33 -2.71
N PHE A 145 18.25 7.92 -1.52
CA PHE A 145 16.90 7.39 -1.31
C PHE A 145 15.95 8.59 -1.27
N GLU A 146 15.17 8.80 -2.32
CA GLU A 146 14.07 9.78 -2.32
C GLU A 146 12.77 9.11 -1.87
N GLY A 147 12.11 9.70 -0.87
CA GLY A 147 10.80 9.31 -0.35
C GLY A 147 10.86 8.69 1.04
N THR A 148 10.01 9.15 1.95
CA THR A 148 9.87 8.56 3.30
C THR A 148 9.56 7.07 3.18
N PRO A 149 10.26 6.18 3.88
CA PRO A 149 10.03 4.75 3.77
C PRO A 149 8.55 4.39 4.04
N ILE A 150 8.11 3.26 3.48
CA ILE A 150 6.81 2.59 3.63
C ILE A 150 6.16 2.71 5.05
N PRO A 151 6.88 2.84 6.19
CA PRO A 151 6.34 3.18 7.50
C PRO A 151 5.23 4.22 7.61
N THR A 152 5.11 5.21 6.71
CA THR A 152 4.05 6.23 6.86
C THR A 152 2.64 5.67 6.67
N SER A 153 2.43 4.69 5.80
CA SER A 153 1.12 4.03 5.65
C SER A 153 0.82 3.09 6.82
N LEU A 154 1.84 2.37 7.31
CA LEU A 154 1.72 1.51 8.49
C LEU A 154 1.40 2.29 9.76
N LEU A 155 1.97 3.50 9.92
CA LEU A 155 1.62 4.40 11.03
C LEU A 155 0.14 4.80 10.98
N LEU A 156 -0.42 5.02 9.79
CA LEU A 156 -1.85 5.29 9.63
C LEU A 156 -2.69 4.06 9.98
N VAL A 157 -2.27 2.86 9.59
CA VAL A 157 -2.96 1.61 9.98
C VAL A 157 -2.89 1.40 11.50
N LEU A 158 -1.75 1.65 12.14
CA LEU A 158 -1.63 1.62 13.60
C LEU A 158 -2.52 2.65 14.27
N LEU A 159 -2.59 3.86 13.72
CA LEU A 159 -3.50 4.89 14.20
C LEU A 159 -4.95 4.41 14.14
N MET A 160 -5.36 3.70 13.08
CA MET A 160 -6.70 3.14 12.95
C MET A 160 -6.94 1.99 13.93
N ALA A 161 -5.98 1.08 14.10
CA ALA A 161 -6.08 0.03 15.11
C ALA A 161 -6.19 0.61 16.53
N PHE A 162 -5.42 1.66 16.82
CA PHE A 162 -5.44 2.34 18.10
C PHE A 162 -6.77 3.07 18.31
N ALA A 163 -7.26 3.83 17.32
CA ALA A 163 -8.57 4.46 17.37
C ALA A 163 -9.69 3.43 17.62
N ALA A 164 -9.64 2.28 16.94
CA ALA A 164 -10.56 1.17 17.15
C ALA A 164 -10.50 0.62 18.60
N SER A 165 -9.31 0.52 19.20
CA SER A 165 -9.17 0.05 20.58
C SER A 165 -9.80 0.95 21.65
N PHE A 166 -9.92 2.25 21.38
CA PHE A 166 -10.64 3.18 22.25
C PHE A 166 -12.12 3.32 21.90
N GLY A 167 -12.63 2.54 20.92
CA GLY A 167 -13.99 2.70 20.41
C GLY A 167 -14.20 3.99 19.61
N ALA A 168 -13.14 4.70 19.24
CA ALA A 168 -13.18 5.96 18.51
C ALA A 168 -13.40 5.74 17.01
N VAL A 169 -14.53 5.12 16.67
CA VAL A 169 -14.91 4.73 15.31
C VAL A 169 -16.27 5.34 14.98
N HIS A 170 -16.54 5.59 13.70
CA HIS A 170 -17.78 6.22 13.22
C HIS A 170 -18.05 7.59 13.86
N GLN A 171 -19.03 7.69 14.77
CA GLN A 171 -19.47 8.96 15.34
C GLN A 171 -18.52 9.47 16.42
N ASP A 172 -17.75 8.57 17.02
CA ASP A 172 -16.79 8.85 18.10
C ASP A 172 -15.36 9.00 17.57
N LEU A 173 -15.19 9.19 16.26
CA LEU A 173 -13.88 9.41 15.65
C LEU A 173 -13.16 10.57 16.33
N TRP A 174 -11.87 10.41 16.59
CA TRP A 174 -11.07 11.48 17.17
C TRP A 174 -11.15 12.74 16.32
N PHE A 175 -11.27 13.88 17.01
CA PHE A 175 -11.48 15.22 16.45
C PHE A 175 -12.85 15.44 15.78
N GLY A 176 -13.77 14.47 15.83
CA GLY A 176 -15.13 14.58 15.33
C GLY A 176 -15.20 14.85 13.83
N TYR A 177 -16.25 15.56 13.39
CA TYR A 177 -16.39 16.01 12.01
C TYR A 177 -16.59 17.52 11.93
N VAL A 178 -16.03 18.12 10.89
CA VAL A 178 -16.28 19.51 10.51
C VAL A 178 -17.22 19.49 9.31
N LYS A 179 -18.29 20.29 9.37
CA LYS A 179 -19.14 20.53 8.19
C LYS A 179 -18.53 21.67 7.39
N PHE A 180 -18.02 21.37 6.21
CA PHE A 180 -17.53 22.36 5.25
C PHE A 180 -18.44 22.34 4.03
N ALA A 181 -18.99 23.49 3.61
CA ALA A 181 -19.88 23.61 2.46
C ALA A 181 -21.01 22.56 2.39
N GLY A 182 -21.57 22.14 3.54
CA GLY A 182 -22.63 21.14 3.63
C GLY A 182 -22.16 19.68 3.67
N PHE A 183 -20.88 19.39 3.41
CA PHE A 183 -20.31 18.05 3.47
C PHE A 183 -19.50 17.82 4.75
N ARG A 184 -19.47 16.57 5.21
CA ARG A 184 -18.69 16.16 6.39
C ARG A 184 -17.23 15.92 5.98
N LEU A 185 -16.31 16.46 6.77
CA LEU A 185 -14.87 16.24 6.70
C LEU A 185 -14.40 15.83 8.09
N HIS A 186 -13.73 14.68 8.20
CA HIS A 186 -13.10 14.25 9.45
C HIS A 186 -11.67 14.77 9.48
N PRO A 187 -11.25 15.56 10.50
CA PRO A 187 -9.89 16.10 10.57
C PRO A 187 -8.80 15.02 10.50
N LEU A 188 -9.13 13.81 10.96
CA LEU A 188 -8.24 12.66 10.88
C LEU A 188 -7.84 12.32 9.42
N VAL A 189 -8.67 12.63 8.42
CA VAL A 189 -8.32 12.40 7.00
C VAL A 189 -7.18 13.27 6.52
N LEU A 190 -6.93 14.41 7.17
CA LEU A 190 -5.80 15.27 6.85
C LEU A 190 -4.47 14.59 7.14
N SER A 191 -4.42 13.61 8.05
CA SER A 191 -3.22 12.78 8.26
C SER A 191 -2.90 11.92 7.02
N PHE A 192 -3.92 11.43 6.30
CA PHE A 192 -3.76 10.75 5.01
C PHE A 192 -3.32 11.72 3.92
N ALA A 193 -3.89 12.94 3.87
CA ALA A 193 -3.43 13.99 2.95
C ALA A 193 -1.95 14.33 3.17
N LEU A 194 -1.55 14.50 4.44
CA LEU A 194 -0.19 14.80 4.83
C LEU A 194 0.75 13.66 4.45
N SER A 195 0.39 12.42 4.79
CA SER A 195 1.17 11.22 4.44
C SER A 195 1.34 11.07 2.93
N GLY A 196 0.25 11.21 2.15
CA GLY A 196 0.30 11.14 0.69
C GLY A 196 1.16 12.26 0.08
N SER A 197 1.01 13.49 0.60
CA SER A 197 1.84 14.62 0.16
C SER A 197 3.32 14.40 0.48
N LEU A 198 3.65 13.82 1.64
CA LEU A 198 5.03 13.44 1.98
C LEU A 198 5.58 12.34 1.06
N MET A 199 4.76 11.41 0.58
CA MET A 199 5.18 10.36 -0.37
C MET A 199 5.57 10.93 -1.74
N ILE A 200 4.93 12.00 -2.20
CA ILE A 200 5.28 12.70 -3.45
C ILE A 200 6.36 13.78 -3.22
N SER A 201 6.42 14.35 -2.02
CA SER A 201 7.30 15.47 -1.71
C SER A 201 8.77 15.07 -1.84
N ARG A 202 9.53 15.89 -2.56
CA ARG A 202 10.98 15.73 -2.78
C ARG A 202 11.80 16.12 -1.53
N VAL A 203 11.42 15.65 -0.35
CA VAL A 203 12.20 15.92 0.87
C VAL A 203 13.45 15.06 0.82
N ARG A 204 14.55 15.67 0.39
CA ARG A 204 15.91 15.10 0.43
C ARG A 204 16.33 15.01 1.89
N ILE A 205 16.32 13.81 2.48
CA ILE A 205 16.87 13.57 3.82
C ILE A 205 18.39 13.33 3.66
N PRO A 206 19.27 14.24 4.12
CA PRO A 206 20.70 14.02 4.08
C PRO A 206 21.09 12.93 5.11
N LYS A 207 21.99 12.02 4.73
CA LYS A 207 22.60 11.05 5.66
C LYS A 207 23.46 11.80 6.68
N LEU A 208 23.22 11.51 7.96
CA LEU A 208 24.26 11.58 9.01
C LEU A 208 25.13 10.33 8.92
#